data_AF-A0AAV3ZSR3-F1
#
_entry.id   AF-A0AAV3ZSR3-F1
#
_cell.length_a   1.000
_cell.length_b   1.000
_cell.length_c   1.000
_cell.angle_alpha   90.00
_cell.angle_beta   90.00
_cell.angle_gamma   90.00
#
_symmetry.space_group_name_H-M   'P 1'
#
loop_
_entity.id
_entity.type
_entity.pdbx_description
1 polymer ?
#
loop_
_entity_poly.entity_id
_entity_poly.type
_entity_poly.pdbx_seq_one_letter_code
_entity_poly.pdbx_strand_id
1 'polypeptide(L)'
;MKSILEEYKCGKARLLTMLEESDDPVVKTVQPSLKTGRKWKVTEAVDEVKECLKMKEVIGQTQTDRRGVGSTTAKWWSKAEDKEKRDMIIDEIRSKENSTRVQKAVQQPQKGQWTNLDTAFRDP
;
A
#
# COMPACT_ATOMS: atom_id res chain seq x y z
N MET A 1 6.99 -14.87 -1.47
CA MET A 1 6.09 -15.16 -0.32
C MET A 1 5.51 -13.86 0.19
N LYS A 2 4.19 -13.82 0.42
CA LYS A 2 3.49 -12.67 1.01
C LYS A 2 3.49 -12.79 2.53
N SER A 3 3.63 -11.66 3.25
CA SER A 3 3.69 -11.67 4.71
C SER A 3 2.29 -11.86 5.31
N ILE A 4 2.17 -12.56 6.44
CA ILE A 4 0.89 -12.70 7.17
C ILE A 4 0.33 -11.32 7.56
N LEU A 5 1.19 -10.36 7.87
CA LEU A 5 0.79 -8.99 8.20
C LEU A 5 0.20 -8.27 6.99
N GLU A 6 0.77 -8.49 5.80
CA GLU A 6 0.31 -7.92 4.55
C GLU A 6 -1.10 -8.42 4.24
N GLU A 7 -1.32 -9.74 4.31
CA GLU A 7 -2.63 -10.34 4.08
C GLU A 7 -3.65 -9.92 5.15
N TYR A 8 -3.23 -9.79 6.42
CA TYR A 8 -4.08 -9.23 7.48
C TYR A 8 -4.55 -7.80 7.16
N LYS A 9 -3.64 -6.92 6.75
CA LYS A 9 -3.96 -5.53 6.41
C LYS A 9 -4.88 -5.46 5.18
N CYS A 10 -4.56 -6.22 4.14
CA CYS A 10 -5.37 -6.30 2.92
C CYS A 10 -6.78 -6.82 3.22
N GLY A 11 -6.90 -7.88 4.02
CA GLY A 11 -8.18 -8.46 4.39
C GLY A 11 -9.04 -7.49 5.21
N LYS A 12 -8.43 -6.76 6.16
CA LYS A 12 -9.13 -5.74 6.95
C LYS A 12 -9.58 -4.55 6.09
N ALA A 13 -8.73 -4.06 5.21
CA ALA A 13 -9.07 -2.98 4.29
C ALA A 13 -10.20 -3.39 3.33
N ARG A 14 -10.11 -4.59 2.75
CA ARG A 14 -11.17 -5.17 1.91
C ARG A 14 -12.50 -5.23 2.65
N LEU A 15 -12.51 -5.73 3.88
CA LEU A 15 -13.72 -5.81 4.68
C LEU A 15 -14.30 -4.41 4.94
N LEU A 16 -13.47 -3.41 5.27
CA LEU A 16 -13.94 -2.04 5.49
C LEU A 16 -14.64 -1.50 4.24
N THR A 17 -13.97 -1.57 3.09
CA THR A 17 -14.50 -1.09 1.81
C THR A 17 -15.78 -1.83 1.40
N MET A 18 -15.89 -3.14 1.67
CA MET A 18 -17.12 -3.90 1.40
C MET A 18 -18.30 -3.44 2.28
N LEU A 19 -18.04 -3.03 3.52
CA LEU A 19 -19.07 -2.50 4.41
C LEU A 19 -19.51 -1.09 3.97
N GLU A 20 -18.57 -0.25 3.51
CA GLU A 20 -18.84 1.09 2.96
C GLU A 20 -19.67 1.03 1.66
N GLU A 21 -19.37 0.05 0.81
CA GLU A 21 -19.98 -0.16 -0.51
C GLU A 21 -21.19 -1.11 -0.47
N SER A 22 -21.69 -1.47 0.71
CA SER A 22 -22.82 -2.38 0.84
C SER A 22 -24.11 -1.80 0.26
N ASP A 23 -24.85 -2.61 -0.51
CA ASP A 23 -26.18 -2.26 -1.02
C ASP A 23 -27.25 -2.25 0.08
N ASP A 24 -26.99 -2.91 1.21
CA ASP A 24 -27.91 -2.91 2.35
C ASP A 24 -27.83 -1.56 3.09
N PRO A 25 -28.92 -0.77 3.13
CA PRO A 25 -28.93 0.55 3.75
C PRO A 25 -28.65 0.49 5.25
N VAL A 26 -29.02 -0.59 5.94
CA VAL A 26 -28.76 -0.74 7.38
C VAL A 26 -27.27 -0.95 7.62
N VAL A 27 -26.64 -1.83 6.85
CA VAL A 27 -25.18 -2.08 6.94
C VAL A 27 -24.40 -0.80 6.63
N LYS A 28 -24.79 -0.10 5.56
CA LYS A 28 -24.17 1.14 5.12
C LYS A 28 -24.34 2.29 6.12
N THR A 29 -25.44 2.30 6.88
CA THR A 29 -25.68 3.32 7.93
C THR A 29 -24.93 3.00 9.21
N VAL A 30 -24.93 1.73 9.63
CA VAL A 30 -24.32 1.31 10.90
C VAL A 30 -22.79 1.32 10.83
N GLN A 31 -22.21 0.97 9.68
CA GLN A 31 -20.75 0.86 9.43
C GLN A 31 -19.98 0.34 10.66
N PRO A 32 -20.09 -0.97 10.97
CA PRO A 32 -19.51 -1.55 12.17
C PRO A 32 -18.02 -1.24 12.29
N SER A 33 -17.61 -0.69 13.43
CA SER A 33 -16.20 -0.39 13.68
C SER A 33 -15.36 -1.67 13.63
N LEU A 34 -14.39 -1.71 12.72
CA LEU A 34 -13.52 -2.88 12.60
C LEU A 34 -12.48 -2.90 13.72
N LYS A 35 -12.51 -3.97 14.52
CA LYS A 35 -11.46 -4.23 15.51
C LYS A 35 -10.13 -4.44 14.81
N THR A 36 -9.26 -3.44 14.96
CA THR A 36 -7.85 -3.41 14.55
C THR A 36 -6.99 -3.12 15.78
N GLY A 37 -5.72 -3.51 15.73
CA GLY A 37 -4.81 -3.36 16.87
C GLY A 37 -4.42 -1.90 17.13
N ARG A 38 -3.79 -1.62 18.28
CA ARG A 38 -3.34 -0.27 18.64
C ARG A 38 -2.36 0.37 17.64
N LYS A 39 -1.51 -0.44 17.00
CA LYS A 39 -0.42 0.04 16.14
C LYS A 39 -0.87 0.40 14.72
N TRP A 40 -2.04 -0.06 14.28
CA TRP A 40 -2.49 0.13 12.92
C TRP A 40 -4.01 0.15 12.89
N LYS A 41 -4.55 1.27 12.40
CA LYS A 41 -5.98 1.46 12.20
C LYS A 41 -6.30 1.38 10.72
N VAL A 42 -7.33 0.60 10.39
CA VAL A 42 -7.71 0.36 8.99
C VAL A 42 -8.32 1.59 8.33
N THR A 43 -9.11 2.38 9.06
CA THR A 43 -9.77 3.59 8.53
C THR A 43 -8.73 4.60 8.05
N GLU A 44 -7.80 4.97 8.94
CA GLU A 44 -6.69 5.88 8.63
C GLU A 44 -5.84 5.39 7.44
N ALA A 45 -5.56 4.07 7.39
CA ALA A 45 -4.77 3.50 6.31
C ALA A 45 -5.52 3.50 4.96
N VAL A 46 -6.82 3.25 4.96
CA VAL A 46 -7.65 3.29 3.74
C VAL A 46 -7.83 4.72 3.27
N ASP A 47 -8.03 5.68 4.17
CA ASP A 47 -8.14 7.10 3.82
C ASP A 47 -6.85 7.64 3.20
N GLU A 48 -5.69 7.32 3.80
CA GLU A 48 -4.38 7.69 3.25
C GLU A 48 -4.17 7.08 1.86
N VAL A 49 -4.61 5.84 1.64
CA VAL A 49 -4.53 5.17 0.33
C VAL A 49 -5.48 5.81 -0.68
N LYS A 50 -6.70 6.18 -0.29
CA LYS A 50 -7.65 6.91 -1.14
C LYS A 50 -7.04 8.25 -1.60
N GLU A 51 -6.41 8.99 -0.69
CA GLU A 51 -5.71 10.24 -1.04
C GLU A 51 -4.51 10.00 -1.95
N CYS A 52 -3.74 8.94 -1.71
CA CYS A 52 -2.63 8.56 -2.60
C CYS A 52 -3.12 8.22 -4.02
N LEU A 53 -4.24 7.50 -4.15
CA LEU A 53 -4.84 7.15 -5.44
C LEU A 53 -5.36 8.40 -6.17
N LYS A 54 -5.98 9.34 -5.47
CA LYS A 54 -6.35 10.65 -6.04
C LYS A 54 -5.11 11.42 -6.51
N MET A 55 -4.05 11.44 -5.71
CA MET A 55 -2.79 12.10 -6.08
C MET A 55 -2.16 11.46 -7.33
N LYS A 56 -2.18 10.12 -7.43
CA LYS A 56 -1.72 9.39 -8.63
C LYS A 56 -2.54 9.74 -9.86
N GLU A 57 -3.84 9.96 -9.71
CA GLU A 57 -4.70 10.42 -10.80
C GLU A 57 -4.32 11.83 -11.26
N VAL A 58 -4.02 12.76 -10.35
CA VAL A 58 -3.55 14.12 -10.67
C VAL A 58 -2.20 14.12 -11.39
N ILE A 59 -1.25 13.31 -10.90
CA ILE A 59 0.06 13.13 -11.53
C ILE A 59 -0.09 12.54 -12.94
N GLY A 60 -1.10 11.68 -13.12
CA GLY A 60 -1.35 10.98 -14.37
C GLY A 60 -0.38 9.82 -14.59
N GLN A 61 -0.23 9.42 -15.85
CA GLN A 61 0.64 8.30 -16.21
C GLN A 61 2.10 8.74 -16.31
N THR A 62 2.95 8.12 -15.49
CA THR A 62 4.40 8.27 -15.55
C THR A 62 5.05 7.12 -16.31
N GLN A 63 6.15 7.38 -17.01
CA GLN A 63 6.95 6.33 -17.64
C GLN A 63 7.62 5.47 -16.55
N THR A 64 7.42 4.15 -16.62
CA THR A 64 8.05 3.18 -15.72
C THR A 64 8.97 2.27 -16.52
N ASP A 65 10.17 1.97 -15.98
CA ASP A 65 11.14 1.00 -16.53
C ASP A 65 11.55 1.24 -17.99
N ARG A 66 11.64 2.50 -18.42
CA ARG A 66 11.97 2.90 -19.79
C ARG A 66 11.04 2.31 -20.87
N ARG A 67 9.85 1.84 -20.51
CA ARG A 67 8.89 1.21 -21.45
C ARG A 67 8.25 2.17 -22.46
N GLY A 68 8.46 3.48 -22.28
CA GLY A 68 7.87 4.52 -23.11
C GLY A 68 6.47 4.94 -22.61
N VAL A 69 6.01 6.07 -23.11
CA VAL A 69 4.67 6.61 -22.79
C VAL A 69 3.61 5.75 -23.49
N GLY A 70 2.53 5.40 -22.79
CA GLY A 70 1.42 4.62 -23.34
C GLY A 70 1.56 3.10 -23.26
N SER A 71 2.64 2.58 -22.66
CA SER A 71 2.81 1.13 -22.47
C SER A 71 1.82 0.50 -21.47
N THR A 72 1.20 1.29 -20.60
CA THR A 72 0.28 0.83 -19.58
C THR A 72 -1.08 1.50 -19.72
N THR A 73 -2.14 0.73 -19.52
CA THR A 73 -3.49 1.29 -19.45
C THR A 73 -3.66 2.02 -18.13
N ALA A 74 -4.03 3.29 -18.23
CA ALA A 74 -4.27 4.12 -17.07
C ALA A 74 -5.55 3.67 -16.38
N LYS A 75 -5.48 3.30 -15.11
CA LYS A 75 -6.66 3.13 -14.26
C LYS A 75 -6.87 4.39 -13.44
N TRP A 76 -8.04 5.01 -13.57
CA TRP A 76 -8.35 6.31 -12.99
C TRP A 76 -9.27 6.10 -11.80
N TRP A 77 -8.92 6.67 -10.64
CA TRP A 77 -9.70 6.49 -9.42
C TRP A 77 -11.12 7.05 -9.55
N SER A 78 -11.28 8.21 -10.19
CA SER A 78 -12.58 8.84 -10.42
C SER A 78 -13.52 8.05 -11.33
N LYS A 79 -12.96 7.26 -12.27
CA LYS A 79 -13.73 6.51 -13.29
C LYS A 79 -13.94 5.04 -12.93
N ALA A 80 -13.29 4.56 -11.88
CA ALA A 80 -13.34 3.17 -11.47
C ALA A 80 -14.71 2.81 -10.84
N GLU A 81 -15.19 1.60 -11.13
CA GLU A 81 -16.33 1.01 -10.42
C GLU A 81 -15.95 0.67 -8.97
N ASP A 82 -16.92 0.49 -8.07
CA ASP A 82 -16.66 0.23 -6.66
C ASP A 82 -15.81 -1.04 -6.42
N LYS A 83 -16.05 -2.10 -7.20
CA LYS A 83 -15.19 -3.29 -7.15
C LYS A 83 -13.74 -2.97 -7.57
N GLU A 84 -13.56 -2.17 -8.61
CA GLU A 84 -12.25 -1.79 -9.11
C GLU A 84 -11.53 -0.85 -8.14
N LYS A 85 -12.24 0.10 -7.54
CA LYS A 85 -11.73 0.97 -6.47
C LYS A 85 -11.22 0.14 -5.30
N ARG A 86 -11.96 -0.89 -4.91
CA ARG A 86 -11.55 -1.81 -3.86
C ARG A 86 -10.25 -2.53 -4.19
N ASP A 87 -10.14 -3.05 -5.41
CA ASP A 87 -8.92 -3.73 -5.85
C ASP A 87 -7.73 -2.75 -5.94
N MET A 88 -7.95 -1.52 -6.40
CA MET A 88 -6.93 -0.45 -6.35
C MET A 88 -6.45 -0.17 -4.93
N ILE A 89 -7.36 -0.03 -3.96
CA ILE A 89 -7.00 0.19 -2.55
C ILE A 89 -6.13 -0.96 -2.04
N ILE A 90 -6.52 -2.20 -2.31
CA ILE A 90 -5.78 -3.39 -1.85
C ILE A 90 -4.39 -3.46 -2.48
N ASP A 91 -4.30 -3.22 -3.79
CA ASP A 91 -3.01 -3.23 -4.50
C ASP A 91 -2.09 -2.11 -4.00
N GLU A 92 -2.64 -0.94 -3.67
CA GLU A 92 -1.87 0.16 -3.11
C GLU A 92 -1.34 -0.16 -1.70
N ILE A 93 -2.16 -0.79 -0.85
CA ILE A 93 -1.73 -1.26 0.48
C ILE A 93 -0.58 -2.27 0.35
N ARG A 94 -0.67 -3.19 -0.62
CA ARG A 94 0.42 -4.14 -0.91
C ARG A 94 1.67 -3.42 -1.39
N SER A 95 1.54 -2.46 -2.28
CA SER A 95 2.65 -1.65 -2.78
C SER A 95 3.37 -0.92 -1.64
N LYS A 96 2.61 -0.36 -0.69
CA LYS A 96 3.14 0.31 0.50
C LYS A 96 3.88 -0.62 1.45
N GLU A 97 3.34 -1.82 1.69
CA GLU A 97 4.02 -2.84 2.51
C GLU A 97 5.31 -3.34 1.82
N ASN A 98 5.26 -3.54 0.49
CA ASN A 98 6.44 -3.90 -0.28
C ASN A 98 7.51 -2.80 -0.23
N SER A 99 7.11 -1.53 -0.37
CA SER A 99 8.02 -0.38 -0.25
C SER A 99 8.68 -0.33 1.12
N THR A 100 7.93 -0.56 2.20
CA THR A 100 8.45 -0.65 3.57
C THR A 100 9.48 -1.79 3.71
N ARG A 101 9.20 -2.94 3.10
CA ARG A 101 10.11 -4.09 3.13
C ARG A 101 11.39 -3.82 2.34
N VAL A 102 11.28 -3.21 1.17
CA VAL A 102 12.43 -2.81 0.35
C VAL A 102 13.28 -1.78 1.09
N GLN A 103 12.66 -0.75 1.69
CA GLN A 103 13.38 0.25 2.50
C GLN A 103 14.16 -0.40 3.65
N LYS A 104 13.55 -1.36 4.36
CA LYS A 104 14.24 -2.12 5.41
C LYS A 104 15.42 -2.91 4.87
N ALA A 105 15.25 -3.59 3.73
CA ALA A 105 16.32 -4.37 3.11
C ALA A 105 17.51 -3.49 2.69
N VAL A 106 17.24 -2.31 2.12
CA VAL A 106 18.28 -1.34 1.74
C VAL A 106 19.07 -0.81 2.95
N GLN A 107 18.43 -0.67 4.11
CA GLN A 107 19.09 -0.20 5.33
C GLN A 107 19.90 -1.28 6.07
N GLN A 108 19.71 -2.57 5.78
CA GLN A 108 20.38 -3.66 6.48
C GLN A 108 21.90 -3.72 6.22
N PRO A 109 22.40 -3.61 4.96
CA PRO A 109 23.83 -3.56 4.69
C PRO A 109 24.55 -2.43 5.43
N GLN A 110 23.92 -1.25 5.54
CA GLN A 110 24.48 -0.10 6.26
C GLN A 110 24.70 -0.39 7.75
N LYS A 111 23.84 -1.21 8.36
CA LYS A 111 23.98 -1.63 9.78
C LYS A 111 25.07 -2.68 9.97
N GLY A 112 25.37 -3.49 8.96
CA GLY A 112 26.45 -4.47 8.96
C GLY A 112 27.81 -3.90 8.57
N GLN A 113 27.90 -2.61 8.25
CA GLN A 113 29.10 -2.02 7.66
C GLN A 113 30.29 -1.99 8.63
N TRP A 114 30.05 -2.03 9.94
CA TRP A 114 31.10 -2.20 10.98
C TRP A 114 31.67 -3.63 11.07
N THR A 115 31.09 -4.61 10.35
CA THR A 115 31.58 -6.01 10.32
C THR A 115 32.42 -6.32 9.08
N ASN A 116 32.67 -5.33 8.20
CA ASN A 116 33.56 -5.52 7.06
C ASN A 116 35.02 -5.51 7.56
N LEU A 117 35.70 -6.66 7.45
CA LEU A 117 37.12 -6.78 7.83
C LEU A 117 38.03 -5.78 7.09
N ASP A 118 37.63 -5.32 5.90
CA ASP A 118 38.41 -4.38 5.10
C ASP A 118 38.61 -3.02 5.77
N THR A 119 37.71 -2.59 6.66
CA THR A 119 37.88 -1.36 7.46
C THR A 119 38.75 -1.57 8.70
N ALA A 120 39.00 -2.81 9.10
CA ALA A 120 39.82 -3.13 10.27
C ALA A 120 41.34 -3.17 9.97
N PHE A 121 41.73 -3.26 8.69
CA PHE A 121 43.14 -3.27 8.27
C PHE A 121 43.64 -1.92 7.75
N ARG A 122 42.86 -0.85 7.92
CA ARG A 122 43.22 0.50 7.45
C ARG A 122 43.43 1.43 8.64
N ASP A 123 44.54 1.21 9.33
CA ASP A 123 45.17 2.20 10.22
C ASP A 123 46.04 3.17 9.37
N PRO A 124 46.33 4.39 9.86
CA PRO A 124 46.45 5.64 9.07
C PRO A 124 47.63 5.74 8.10
#